data_AF-A3K0Y8-F1
#
_entry.id   AF-A3K0Y8-F1
#
_cell.length_a   1.000
_cell.length_b   1.000
_cell.length_c   1.000
_cell.angle_alpha   90.00
_cell.angle_beta   90.00
_cell.angle_gamma   90.00
#
_symmetry.space_group_name_H-M   'P 1'
#
loop_
_entity.id
_entity.type
_entity.pdbx_description
1 polymer ?
#
loop_
_entity_poly.entity_id
_entity_poly.type
_entity_poly.pdbx_seq_one_letter_code
_entity_poly.pdbx_strand_id
1 'polypeptide(L)'
;MLSGLSLRLRIFLFFCLIALGGTALAGTALWFGYTRAEATDDVNGFTLAAILIAFGFTALCAGVWLLFDENVAKPIERLSADLRAHAHAGIGTRVDTDAARYLGDLGPAASALSSQLSASTLASADRIAAETARLESEKARLTALLTEIPVATILVGSADQIVLYDGQAAEVLASQGIPRLNAPVTDYFDGAALKGLRKQMNRTGREVAATLPGHDRAQSYDARLRPMDGGGYIILVDAAHLDLPPDAARPLTYDFALLDQAPGALDAMPLGRLTYTVLDTETTGLLPHKDEIVQIGAVRIVNGRIVPGERMDQLVNPGRPIPPASSKVHGVTDAMVAGAPGIAEAGRRFHTFARDSVIVAHNAPFDMAFLHRHKTRMGVEWTHPILDTVLLSAVLFGASQTHTLDALCDRLAVTIPPNLRHTALGDAQATAEVFGRMLPMLEARGMTTLEDVLAETKRHGRLIEDLN
;
A
#
# COMPACT_ATOMS: atom_id res chain seq x y z
N MET A 1 -28.35 30.53 34.64
CA MET A 1 -29.68 30.03 35.04
C MET A 1 -30.49 29.37 33.92
N LEU A 2 -30.29 29.70 32.63
CA LEU A 2 -31.08 29.12 31.52
C LEU A 2 -30.61 27.73 31.04
N SER A 3 -29.38 27.30 31.38
CA SER A 3 -28.74 26.06 30.88
C SER A 3 -29.31 24.75 31.45
N GLY A 4 -30.05 24.79 32.56
CA GLY A 4 -30.66 23.60 33.18
C GLY A 4 -32.12 23.32 32.78
N LEU A 5 -32.72 24.15 31.91
CA LEU A 5 -34.10 23.99 31.46
C LEU A 5 -34.21 22.92 30.36
N SER A 6 -35.25 22.09 30.41
CA SER A 6 -35.51 21.08 29.37
C SER A 6 -35.74 21.75 28.00
N LEU A 7 -35.34 21.07 26.92
CA LEU A 7 -35.52 21.55 25.55
C LEU A 7 -36.99 21.94 25.26
N ARG A 8 -37.95 21.16 25.78
CA ARG A 8 -39.39 21.43 25.67
C ARG A 8 -39.79 22.76 26.32
N LEU A 9 -39.26 23.05 27.51
CA LEU A 9 -39.57 24.29 28.22
C LEU A 9 -38.96 25.51 27.50
N ARG A 10 -37.79 25.36 26.89
CA ARG A 10 -37.19 26.43 26.07
C ARG A 10 -37.98 26.71 24.81
N ILE A 11 -38.38 25.66 24.08
CA ILE A 11 -39.26 25.77 22.92
C ILE A 11 -40.55 26.49 23.32
N PHE A 12 -41.14 26.11 24.45
CA PHE A 12 -42.33 26.78 24.99
C PHE A 12 -42.10 28.27 25.29
N LEU A 13 -40.94 28.65 25.85
CA LEU A 13 -40.60 30.07 26.10
C LEU A 13 -40.51 30.90 24.81
N PHE A 14 -40.06 30.33 23.68
CA PHE A 14 -40.09 31.01 22.39
C PHE A 14 -41.53 31.28 21.92
N PHE A 15 -42.44 30.31 22.09
CA PHE A 15 -43.86 30.52 21.79
C PHE A 15 -44.50 31.57 22.71
N CYS A 16 -44.15 31.58 24.00
CA CYS A 16 -44.58 32.63 24.92
C CYS A 16 -44.05 34.02 24.49
N LEU A 17 -42.81 34.10 24.02
CA LEU A 17 -42.20 35.35 23.55
C LEU A 17 -42.91 35.90 22.31
N ILE A 18 -43.25 35.04 21.34
CA ILE A 18 -44.04 35.42 20.16
C ILE A 18 -45.45 35.88 20.59
N ALA A 19 -46.12 35.14 21.46
CA ALA A 19 -47.48 35.45 21.88
C ALA A 19 -47.56 36.78 22.66
N LEU A 20 -46.68 36.97 23.64
CA LEU A 20 -46.64 38.18 24.46
C LEU A 20 -46.14 39.39 23.66
N GLY A 21 -45.07 39.21 22.87
CA GLY A 21 -44.52 40.25 22.02
C GLY A 21 -45.50 40.69 20.94
N GLY A 22 -46.19 39.74 20.31
CA GLY A 22 -47.22 40.02 19.31
C GLY A 22 -48.44 40.75 19.90
N THR A 23 -48.87 40.37 21.11
CA THR A 23 -49.97 41.05 21.81
C THR A 23 -49.59 42.49 22.18
N ALA A 24 -48.38 42.71 22.69
CA ALA A 24 -47.89 44.05 23.02
C ALA A 24 -47.71 44.93 21.77
N LEU A 25 -47.17 44.36 20.69
CA LEU A 25 -47.04 45.02 19.39
C LEU A 25 -48.41 45.43 18.83
N ALA A 26 -49.38 44.51 18.83
CA ALA A 26 -50.73 44.80 18.36
C ALA A 26 -51.41 45.90 19.19
N GLY A 27 -51.32 45.82 20.52
CA GLY A 27 -51.88 46.84 21.41
C GLY A 27 -51.25 48.23 21.20
N THR A 28 -49.93 48.30 21.08
CA THR A 28 -49.22 49.58 20.85
C THR A 28 -49.50 50.17 19.47
N ALA A 29 -49.55 49.34 18.42
CA ALA A 29 -49.88 49.78 17.08
C ALA A 29 -51.34 50.27 16.96
N LEU A 30 -52.29 49.58 17.62
CA LEU A 30 -53.70 50.02 17.67
C LEU A 30 -53.86 51.33 18.45
N TRP A 31 -53.16 51.49 19.58
CA TRP A 31 -53.16 52.73 20.34
C TRP A 31 -52.58 53.90 19.54
N PHE A 32 -51.48 53.67 18.81
CA PHE A 32 -50.90 54.66 17.92
C PHE A 32 -51.83 54.99 16.73
N GLY A 33 -52.53 54.00 16.18
CA GLY A 33 -53.54 54.20 15.14
C GLY A 33 -54.70 55.06 15.62
N TYR A 34 -55.23 54.79 16.81
CA TYR A 34 -56.33 55.53 17.42
C TYR A 34 -55.99 57.00 17.69
N THR A 35 -54.83 57.26 18.32
CA THR A 35 -54.37 58.63 18.59
C THR A 35 -54.10 59.44 17.32
N ARG A 36 -53.77 58.78 16.21
CA ARG A 36 -53.57 59.42 14.91
C ARG A 36 -54.86 59.58 14.11
N ALA A 37 -55.84 58.70 14.31
CA ALA A 37 -57.18 58.84 13.74
C ALA A 37 -57.85 60.12 14.22
N GLU A 38 -57.72 60.48 15.51
CA GLU A 38 -58.23 61.75 16.05
C GLU A 38 -57.61 63.01 15.39
N ALA A 39 -56.40 62.90 14.84
CA ALA A 39 -55.69 64.00 14.19
C ALA A 39 -55.86 64.03 12.65
N THR A 40 -56.38 62.96 12.05
CA THR A 40 -56.53 62.80 10.59
C THR A 40 -57.88 62.15 10.26
N ASP A 41 -57.97 61.34 9.20
CA ASP A 41 -59.19 60.61 8.82
C ASP A 41 -59.12 59.18 9.39
N ASP A 42 -60.23 58.64 9.92
CA ASP A 42 -60.25 57.38 10.68
C ASP A 42 -59.65 56.21 9.88
N VAL A 43 -59.94 56.17 8.57
CA VAL A 43 -59.46 55.16 7.64
C VAL A 43 -57.92 55.15 7.57
N ASN A 44 -57.29 56.33 7.60
CA ASN A 44 -55.84 56.46 7.52
C ASN A 44 -55.14 56.03 8.81
N GLY A 45 -55.74 56.31 9.99
CA GLY A 45 -55.22 55.89 11.29
C GLY A 45 -55.18 54.38 11.46
N PHE A 46 -56.28 53.69 11.16
CA PHE A 46 -56.35 52.23 11.28
C PHE A 46 -55.57 51.50 10.18
N THR A 47 -55.48 52.06 8.96
CA THR A 47 -54.65 51.49 7.89
C THR A 47 -53.16 51.52 8.29
N LEU A 48 -52.70 52.60 8.93
CA LEU A 48 -51.33 52.68 9.45
C LEU A 48 -51.08 51.65 10.56
N ALA A 49 -52.02 51.48 11.50
CA ALA A 49 -51.91 50.46 12.54
C ALA A 49 -51.81 49.05 11.96
N ALA A 50 -52.61 48.72 10.94
CA ALA A 50 -52.56 47.42 10.27
C ALA A 50 -51.19 47.18 9.60
N ILE A 51 -50.63 48.21 8.96
CA ILE A 51 -49.28 48.15 8.37
C ILE A 51 -48.22 47.92 9.45
N LEU A 52 -48.26 48.67 10.55
CA LEU A 52 -47.31 48.53 11.66
C LEU A 52 -47.38 47.14 12.31
N ILE A 53 -48.58 46.58 12.47
CA ILE A 53 -48.78 45.22 12.96
C ILE A 53 -48.16 44.22 11.99
N ALA A 54 -48.45 44.32 10.69
CA ALA A 54 -47.94 43.38 9.69
C ALA A 54 -46.39 43.35 9.64
N PHE A 55 -45.76 44.53 9.58
CA PHE A 55 -44.30 44.64 9.56
C PHE A 55 -43.67 44.24 10.90
N GLY A 56 -44.25 44.69 12.02
CA GLY A 56 -43.73 44.37 13.35
C GLY A 56 -43.85 42.89 13.69
N PHE A 57 -44.94 42.22 13.29
CA PHE A 57 -45.12 40.79 13.51
C PHE A 57 -44.16 39.98 12.65
N THR A 58 -43.93 40.41 11.41
CA THR A 58 -42.92 39.81 10.53
C THR A 58 -41.51 39.93 11.15
N ALA A 59 -41.14 41.11 11.66
CA ALA A 59 -39.86 41.34 12.31
C ALA A 59 -39.70 40.51 13.61
N LEU A 60 -40.76 40.41 14.42
CA LEU A 60 -40.76 39.60 15.64
C LEU A 60 -40.60 38.10 15.32
N CYS A 61 -41.35 37.59 14.35
CA CYS A 61 -41.23 36.20 13.90
C CYS A 61 -39.83 35.90 13.35
N ALA A 62 -39.26 36.80 12.55
CA ALA A 62 -37.90 36.65 12.02
C ALA A 62 -36.84 36.66 13.13
N GLY A 63 -36.97 37.55 14.12
CA GLY A 63 -36.06 37.63 15.26
C GLY A 63 -36.12 36.38 16.15
N VAL A 64 -37.34 35.89 16.45
CA VAL A 64 -37.51 34.66 17.23
C VAL A 64 -37.04 33.44 16.45
N TRP A 65 -37.29 33.38 15.14
CA TRP A 65 -36.77 32.32 14.27
C TRP A 65 -35.24 32.28 14.28
N LEU A 66 -34.57 33.43 14.15
CA LEU A 66 -33.11 33.50 14.18
C LEU A 66 -32.57 33.01 15.53
N LEU A 67 -33.21 33.42 16.63
CA LEU A 67 -32.83 32.97 17.97
C LEU A 67 -33.05 31.45 18.15
N PHE A 68 -34.09 30.87 17.55
CA PHE A 68 -34.30 29.42 17.53
C PHE A 68 -33.28 28.69 16.65
N ASP A 69 -33.00 29.20 15.46
CA ASP A 69 -32.07 28.60 14.50
C ASP A 69 -30.65 28.52 15.07
N GLU A 70 -30.16 29.61 15.68
CA GLU A 70 -28.83 29.67 16.27
C GLU A 70 -28.68 28.80 17.53
N ASN A 71 -29.71 28.74 18.38
CA ASN A 71 -29.61 28.08 19.68
C ASN A 71 -30.13 26.64 19.69
N VAL A 72 -30.85 26.21 18.65
CA VAL A 72 -31.46 24.87 18.58
C VAL A 72 -31.15 24.15 17.27
N ALA A 73 -31.48 24.71 16.11
CA ALA A 73 -31.38 23.99 14.83
C ALA A 73 -29.93 23.70 14.42
N LYS A 74 -29.08 24.73 14.32
CA LYS A 74 -27.66 24.58 13.95
C LYS A 74 -26.88 23.66 14.91
N PRO A 75 -27.04 23.75 16.24
CA PRO A 75 -26.42 22.80 17.17
C PRO A 75 -26.84 21.33 16.95
N ILE A 76 -28.11 21.06 16.63
CA ILE A 76 -28.59 19.69 16.36
C ILE A 76 -27.95 19.14 15.08
N GLU A 77 -27.87 19.94 14.02
CA GLU A 77 -27.26 19.52 12.75
C GLU A 77 -25.77 19.20 12.92
N ARG A 78 -25.03 20.05 13.64
CA ARG A 78 -23.61 19.82 13.96
C ARG A 78 -23.40 18.54 14.76
N LEU A 79 -24.17 18.35 15.83
CA LEU A 79 -24.09 17.13 16.64
C LEU A 79 -24.42 15.87 15.83
N SER A 80 -25.40 15.94 14.91
CA SER A 80 -25.73 14.83 14.01
C SER A 80 -24.62 14.52 13.01
N ALA A 81 -23.99 15.55 12.44
CA ALA A 81 -22.85 15.40 11.54
C ALA A 81 -21.65 14.76 12.25
N ASP A 82 -21.33 15.22 13.46
CA ASP A 82 -20.24 14.67 14.27
C ASP A 82 -20.47 13.20 14.63
N LEU A 83 -21.70 12.82 15.00
CA LEU A 83 -22.05 11.43 15.28
C LEU A 83 -21.97 10.52 14.05
N ARG A 84 -22.37 11.00 12.85
CA ARG A 84 -22.24 10.25 11.60
C ARG A 84 -20.78 10.09 11.18
N ALA A 85 -19.96 11.12 11.35
CA ALA A 85 -18.53 11.05 11.08
C ALA A 85 -17.85 10.01 12.00
N HIS A 86 -18.23 9.94 13.28
CA HIS A 86 -17.70 8.92 14.19
C HIS A 86 -18.13 7.50 13.81
N ALA A 87 -19.38 7.31 13.39
CA ALA A 87 -19.88 5.98 13.06
C ALA A 87 -19.23 5.37 11.81
N HIS A 88 -18.76 6.18 10.87
CA HIS A 88 -18.28 5.71 9.57
C HIS A 88 -16.79 5.95 9.30
N ALA A 89 -16.16 6.97 9.90
CA ALA A 89 -14.80 7.36 9.56
C ALA A 89 -13.77 7.09 10.68
N GLY A 90 -14.20 6.66 11.87
CA GLY A 90 -13.28 6.34 12.99
C GLY A 90 -12.48 7.54 13.50
N ILE A 91 -12.91 8.76 13.20
CA ILE A 91 -12.19 10.00 13.55
C ILE A 91 -12.47 10.33 15.02
N GLY A 92 -11.43 10.33 15.86
CA GLY A 92 -11.50 10.61 17.30
C GLY A 92 -11.62 12.09 17.68
N THR A 93 -12.33 12.91 16.91
CA THR A 93 -12.58 14.32 17.28
C THR A 93 -13.61 14.39 18.40
N ARG A 94 -13.19 14.74 19.62
CA ARG A 94 -14.10 14.93 20.76
C ARG A 94 -15.33 15.76 20.35
N VAL A 95 -16.53 15.20 20.58
CA VAL A 95 -17.79 15.92 20.41
C VAL A 95 -17.73 17.19 21.25
N ASP A 96 -17.86 18.35 20.60
CA ASP A 96 -17.81 19.65 21.29
C ASP A 96 -19.06 19.82 22.16
N THR A 97 -18.92 19.57 23.45
CA THR A 97 -20.00 19.67 24.43
C THR A 97 -20.45 21.10 24.66
N ASP A 98 -19.65 22.11 24.30
CA ASP A 98 -20.02 23.52 24.45
C ASP A 98 -20.99 23.97 23.36
N ALA A 99 -20.86 23.43 22.14
CA ALA A 99 -21.81 23.67 21.05
C ALA A 99 -23.20 23.07 21.33
N ALA A 100 -23.28 21.98 22.09
CA ALA A 100 -24.53 21.28 22.44
C ALA A 100 -25.16 21.73 23.77
N ARG A 101 -24.64 22.78 24.42
CA ARG A 101 -25.07 23.27 25.75
C ARG A 101 -26.58 23.54 25.85
N TYR A 102 -27.22 23.88 24.73
CA TYR A 102 -28.65 24.17 24.67
C TYR A 102 -29.56 22.97 24.33
N LEU A 103 -28.98 21.76 24.15
CA LEU A 103 -29.71 20.54 23.77
C LEU A 103 -30.07 19.63 24.96
N GLY A 104 -29.76 20.05 26.18
CA GLY A 104 -30.06 19.25 27.39
C GLY A 104 -29.24 17.95 27.44
N ASP A 105 -29.88 16.84 27.80
CA ASP A 105 -29.21 15.54 28.04
C ASP A 105 -28.70 14.87 26.75
N LEU A 106 -29.08 15.37 25.57
CA LEU A 106 -28.63 14.83 24.29
C LEU A 106 -27.13 15.01 24.07
N GLY A 107 -26.54 16.13 24.48
CA GLY A 107 -25.10 16.38 24.37
C GLY A 107 -24.26 15.40 25.20
N PRO A 108 -24.51 15.28 26.52
CA PRO A 108 -23.83 14.31 27.38
C PRO A 108 -24.03 12.85 26.96
N ALA A 109 -25.23 12.46 26.54
CA ALA A 109 -25.51 11.10 26.07
C ALA A 109 -24.75 10.76 24.77
N ALA A 110 -24.70 11.70 23.82
CA ALA A 110 -23.92 11.55 22.59
C ALA A 110 -22.42 11.45 22.87
N SER A 111 -21.89 12.25 23.80
CA SER A 111 -20.49 12.20 24.22
C SER A 111 -20.13 10.87 24.90
N ALA A 112 -21.00 10.35 25.76
CA ALA A 112 -20.80 9.08 26.44
C ALA A 112 -20.76 7.91 25.45
N LEU A 113 -21.70 7.88 24.49
CA LEU A 113 -21.77 6.87 23.45
C LEU A 113 -20.53 6.91 22.53
N SER A 114 -20.11 8.10 22.10
CA SER A 114 -18.90 8.29 21.29
C SER A 114 -17.64 7.82 22.02
N SER A 115 -17.53 8.11 23.32
CA SER A 115 -16.40 7.67 24.15
C SER A 115 -16.36 6.14 24.29
N GLN A 116 -17.52 5.50 24.45
CA GLN A 116 -17.61 4.04 24.56
C GLN A 116 -17.30 3.32 23.25
N LEU A 117 -17.77 3.83 22.11
CA LEU A 117 -17.43 3.31 20.78
C LEU A 117 -15.93 3.48 20.47
N SER A 118 -15.34 4.63 20.83
CA SER A 118 -13.91 4.87 20.68
C SER A 118 -13.09 3.90 21.54
N ALA A 119 -13.48 3.68 22.79
CA ALA A 119 -12.83 2.71 23.67
C ALA A 119 -12.94 1.26 23.12
N SER A 120 -14.09 0.89 22.56
CA SER A 120 -14.32 -0.44 21.98
C SER A 120 -13.52 -0.68 20.69
N THR A 121 -13.39 0.34 19.83
CA THR A 121 -12.60 0.28 18.59
C THR A 121 -11.11 0.15 18.89
N LEU A 122 -10.58 0.97 19.80
CA LEU A 122 -9.20 0.85 20.31
C LEU A 122 -8.94 -0.53 20.94
N ALA A 123 -9.83 -1.00 21.83
CA ALA A 123 -9.68 -2.32 22.46
C ALA A 123 -9.80 -3.50 21.48
N SER A 124 -10.45 -3.30 20.32
CA SER A 124 -10.51 -4.29 19.25
C SER A 124 -9.23 -4.26 18.41
N ALA A 125 -8.72 -3.07 18.10
CA ALA A 125 -7.43 -2.89 17.41
C ALA A 125 -6.28 -3.48 18.24
N ASP A 126 -6.23 -3.21 19.55
CA ASP A 126 -5.21 -3.75 20.47
C ASP A 126 -5.27 -5.28 20.54
N ARG A 127 -6.48 -5.87 20.57
CA ARG A 127 -6.64 -7.33 20.53
C ARG A 127 -6.18 -7.94 19.22
N ILE A 128 -6.49 -7.30 18.10
CA ILE A 128 -6.01 -7.75 16.78
C ILE A 128 -4.48 -7.69 16.75
N ALA A 129 -3.87 -6.58 17.17
CA ALA A 129 -2.43 -6.41 17.21
C ALA A 129 -1.74 -7.44 18.12
N ALA A 130 -2.29 -7.68 19.31
CA ALA A 130 -1.76 -8.68 20.24
C ALA A 130 -1.85 -10.11 19.69
N GLU A 131 -2.97 -10.46 19.04
CA GLU A 131 -3.12 -11.79 18.43
C GLU A 131 -2.24 -11.95 17.19
N THR A 132 -2.09 -10.91 16.36
CA THR A 132 -1.13 -10.90 15.24
C THR A 132 0.30 -11.09 15.75
N ALA A 133 0.74 -10.34 16.77
CA ALA A 133 2.06 -10.49 17.36
C ALA A 133 2.28 -11.88 17.97
N ARG A 134 1.25 -12.44 18.62
CA ARG A 134 1.28 -13.82 19.15
C ARG A 134 1.44 -14.83 18.01
N LEU A 135 0.62 -14.75 16.96
CA LEU A 135 0.71 -15.62 15.78
C LEU A 135 2.07 -15.50 15.10
N GLU A 136 2.64 -14.29 15.00
CA GLU A 136 3.99 -14.09 14.47
C GLU A 136 5.06 -14.74 15.36
N SER A 137 4.95 -14.63 16.69
CA SER A 137 5.87 -15.27 17.62
C SER A 137 5.76 -16.81 17.59
N GLU A 138 4.53 -17.34 17.46
CA GLU A 138 4.26 -18.76 17.38
C GLU A 138 4.73 -19.32 16.04
N LYS A 139 4.49 -18.60 14.94
CA LYS A 139 5.07 -18.87 13.63
C LYS A 139 6.60 -18.88 13.70
N ALA A 140 7.22 -17.86 14.30
CA ALA A 140 8.68 -17.79 14.45
C ALA A 140 9.23 -18.97 15.26
N ARG A 141 8.53 -19.38 16.33
CA ARG A 141 8.89 -20.54 17.16
C ARG A 141 8.74 -21.86 16.39
N LEU A 142 7.67 -22.02 15.60
CA LEU A 142 7.50 -23.18 14.73
C LEU A 142 8.59 -23.23 13.65
N THR A 143 8.93 -22.09 13.04
CA THR A 143 10.06 -21.98 12.11
C THR A 143 11.38 -22.38 12.78
N ALA A 144 11.63 -21.95 14.01
CA ALA A 144 12.83 -22.31 14.77
C ALA A 144 12.89 -23.80 15.15
N LEU A 145 11.75 -24.47 15.38
CA LEU A 145 11.73 -25.92 15.62
C LEU A 145 11.91 -26.73 14.33
N LEU A 146 11.33 -26.28 13.21
CA LEU A 146 11.53 -26.90 11.89
C LEU A 146 12.99 -26.80 11.41
N THR A 147 13.71 -25.82 11.94
CA THR A 147 15.10 -25.51 11.64
C THR A 147 16.11 -26.55 12.18
N GLU A 148 15.73 -27.38 13.16
CA GLU A 148 16.62 -28.40 13.75
C GLU A 148 16.68 -29.71 12.94
N ILE A 149 15.86 -29.85 11.89
CA ILE A 149 15.91 -30.99 10.97
C ILE A 149 16.82 -30.61 9.78
N PRO A 150 17.94 -31.30 9.54
CA PRO A 150 18.90 -30.98 8.47
C PRO A 150 18.41 -31.43 7.09
N VAL A 151 17.18 -31.10 6.74
CA VAL A 151 16.57 -31.43 5.47
C VAL A 151 15.99 -30.14 4.89
N ALA A 152 16.57 -29.71 3.77
CA ALA A 152 16.07 -28.59 3.00
C ALA A 152 14.72 -28.95 2.38
N THR A 153 13.67 -28.20 2.74
CA THR A 153 12.30 -28.45 2.27
C THR A 153 11.87 -27.42 1.25
N ILE A 154 11.49 -27.89 0.06
CA ILE A 154 10.91 -27.09 -1.01
C ILE A 154 9.52 -27.63 -1.34
N LEU A 155 8.52 -26.78 -1.27
CA LEU A 155 7.16 -27.08 -1.71
C LEU A 155 6.96 -26.59 -3.14
N VAL A 156 6.49 -27.48 -4.01
CA VAL A 156 6.28 -27.21 -5.43
C VAL A 156 4.81 -27.37 -5.77
N GLY A 157 4.24 -26.37 -6.44
CA GLY A 157 2.86 -26.35 -6.90
C GLY A 157 2.60 -27.33 -8.05
N SER A 158 1.33 -27.44 -8.46
CA SER A 158 0.92 -28.36 -9.52
C SER A 158 1.51 -28.04 -10.91
N ALA A 159 1.83 -26.76 -11.14
CA ALA A 159 2.47 -26.24 -12.35
C ALA A 159 4.01 -26.10 -12.24
N ASP A 160 4.62 -26.82 -11.29
CA ASP A 160 6.08 -26.89 -11.09
C ASP A 160 6.74 -25.58 -10.61
N GLN A 161 5.96 -24.60 -10.09
CA GLN A 161 6.49 -23.41 -9.42
C GLN A 161 6.79 -23.63 -7.93
N ILE A 162 7.80 -22.95 -7.41
CA ILE A 162 8.14 -22.92 -5.99
C ILE A 162 7.10 -22.11 -5.22
N VAL A 163 6.49 -22.73 -4.20
CA VAL A 163 5.45 -22.14 -3.34
C VAL A 163 5.99 -21.82 -1.96
N LEU A 164 6.91 -22.63 -1.46
CA LEU A 164 7.56 -22.46 -0.17
C LEU A 164 8.97 -23.05 -0.23
N TYR A 165 9.89 -22.40 0.48
CA TYR A 165 11.20 -22.93 0.81
C TYR A 165 11.58 -22.50 2.23
N ASP A 166 12.22 -23.39 2.98
CA ASP A 166 12.83 -23.04 4.26
C ASP A 166 14.24 -22.44 4.07
N GLY A 167 14.87 -22.04 5.17
CA GLY A 167 16.21 -21.44 5.12
C GLY A 167 17.30 -22.37 4.57
N GLN A 168 17.19 -23.70 4.76
CA GLN A 168 18.18 -24.64 4.23
C GLN A 168 17.99 -24.83 2.72
N ALA A 169 16.73 -24.89 2.27
CA ALA A 169 16.38 -24.89 0.87
C ALA A 169 16.81 -23.59 0.18
N ALA A 170 16.72 -22.44 0.84
CA ALA A 170 17.23 -21.18 0.31
C ALA A 170 18.72 -21.29 -0.08
N GLU A 171 19.54 -21.99 0.70
CA GLU A 171 20.97 -22.17 0.42
C GLU A 171 21.22 -23.16 -0.72
N VAL A 172 20.48 -24.27 -0.75
CA VAL A 172 20.51 -25.22 -1.89
C VAL A 172 20.19 -24.48 -3.19
N LEU A 173 19.13 -23.67 -3.19
CA LEU A 173 18.72 -22.87 -4.32
C LEU A 173 19.77 -21.79 -4.66
N ALA A 174 20.30 -21.08 -3.65
CA ALA A 174 21.30 -20.01 -3.79
C ALA A 174 22.59 -20.46 -4.50
N SER A 175 22.96 -21.74 -4.36
CA SER A 175 24.10 -22.32 -5.09
C SER A 175 23.93 -22.31 -6.62
N GLN A 176 22.69 -22.22 -7.11
CA GLN A 176 22.32 -22.20 -8.53
C GLN A 176 21.85 -20.81 -8.98
N GLY A 177 21.23 -20.05 -8.07
CA GLY A 177 20.77 -18.68 -8.30
C GLY A 177 19.97 -18.15 -7.11
N ILE A 178 19.69 -16.84 -7.08
CA ILE A 178 18.91 -16.26 -5.97
C ILE A 178 17.55 -16.96 -5.88
N PRO A 179 17.13 -17.49 -4.70
CA PRO A 179 15.85 -18.17 -4.51
C PRO A 179 14.65 -17.27 -4.82
N ARG A 180 13.60 -17.85 -5.41
CA ARG A 180 12.42 -17.11 -5.88
C ARG A 180 11.14 -17.94 -5.73
N LEU A 181 10.16 -17.39 -5.02
CA LEU A 181 8.77 -17.83 -5.05
C LEU A 181 8.21 -17.60 -6.45
N ASN A 182 7.28 -18.48 -6.83
CA ASN A 182 6.66 -18.52 -8.15
C ASN A 182 7.63 -18.80 -9.32
N ALA A 183 8.91 -19.05 -9.06
CA ALA A 183 9.83 -19.50 -10.11
C ALA A 183 9.64 -20.98 -10.41
N PRO A 184 9.82 -21.42 -11.67
CA PRO A 184 9.87 -22.83 -12.00
C PRO A 184 10.99 -23.53 -11.22
N VAL A 185 10.72 -24.69 -10.63
CA VAL A 185 11.73 -25.46 -9.89
C VAL A 185 12.89 -25.92 -10.80
N THR A 186 12.65 -25.98 -12.11
CA THR A 186 13.66 -26.27 -13.14
C THR A 186 14.71 -25.18 -13.34
N ASP A 187 14.50 -23.99 -12.77
CA ASP A 187 15.53 -22.94 -12.76
C ASP A 187 16.70 -23.30 -11.84
N TYR A 188 16.48 -24.21 -10.88
CA TYR A 188 17.48 -24.60 -9.89
C TYR A 188 17.93 -26.05 -10.02
N PHE A 189 17.09 -26.93 -10.58
CA PHE A 189 17.40 -28.34 -10.77
C PHE A 189 17.24 -28.78 -12.23
N ASP A 190 17.92 -29.85 -12.62
CA ASP A 190 17.82 -30.39 -13.97
C ASP A 190 16.39 -30.83 -14.31
N GLY A 191 15.79 -30.21 -15.33
CA GLY A 191 14.40 -30.44 -15.70
C GLY A 191 14.13 -31.85 -16.24
N ALA A 192 15.11 -32.51 -16.86
CA ALA A 192 14.94 -33.88 -17.37
C ALA A 192 14.91 -34.89 -16.21
N ALA A 193 15.80 -34.73 -15.24
CA ALA A 193 15.83 -35.49 -14.00
C ALA A 193 14.52 -35.30 -13.21
N LEU A 194 14.11 -34.05 -12.95
CA LEU A 194 12.86 -33.73 -12.26
C LEU A 194 11.64 -34.37 -12.93
N LYS A 195 11.53 -34.24 -14.26
CA LYS A 195 10.41 -34.83 -15.02
C LYS A 195 10.38 -36.35 -14.90
N GLY A 196 11.55 -37.00 -14.92
CA GLY A 196 11.68 -38.44 -14.70
C GLY A 196 11.16 -38.86 -13.33
N LEU A 197 11.62 -38.17 -12.27
CA LEU A 197 11.23 -38.44 -10.89
C LEU A 197 9.74 -38.18 -10.65
N ARG A 198 9.22 -37.06 -11.18
CA ARG A 198 7.79 -36.73 -11.10
C ARG A 198 6.91 -37.77 -11.78
N LYS A 199 7.31 -38.27 -12.95
CA LYS A 199 6.59 -39.35 -13.65
C LYS A 199 6.59 -40.64 -12.83
N GLN A 200 7.72 -40.98 -12.21
CA GLN A 200 7.82 -42.15 -11.34
C GLN A 200 6.93 -42.01 -10.10
N MET A 201 7.00 -40.87 -9.41
CA MET A 201 6.21 -40.54 -8.23
C MET A 201 4.70 -40.57 -8.52
N ASN A 202 4.26 -39.95 -9.62
CA ASN A 202 2.85 -39.96 -10.01
C ASN A 202 2.36 -41.36 -10.38
N ARG A 203 3.24 -42.22 -10.92
CA ARG A 203 2.89 -43.61 -11.25
C ARG A 203 2.76 -44.48 -9.99
N THR A 204 3.61 -44.27 -8.98
CA THR A 204 3.61 -45.09 -7.75
C THR A 204 2.69 -44.54 -6.68
N GLY A 205 2.36 -43.24 -6.71
CA GLY A 205 1.67 -42.53 -5.63
C GLY A 205 2.48 -42.49 -4.33
N ARG A 206 3.80 -42.71 -4.40
CA ARG A 206 4.70 -42.86 -3.26
C ARG A 206 5.93 -41.98 -3.41
N GLU A 207 6.63 -41.79 -2.30
CA GLU A 207 7.92 -41.12 -2.28
C GLU A 207 8.94 -41.79 -3.21
N VAL A 208 9.74 -40.97 -3.90
CA VAL A 208 10.83 -41.41 -4.78
C VAL A 208 12.12 -40.73 -4.35
N ALA A 209 13.13 -41.52 -4.03
CA ALA A 209 14.48 -41.06 -3.71
C ALA A 209 15.38 -41.16 -4.96
N ALA A 210 16.17 -40.13 -5.23
CA ALA A 210 17.17 -40.12 -6.28
C ALA A 210 18.18 -38.99 -6.11
N THR A 211 19.30 -39.10 -6.80
CA THR A 211 20.24 -37.99 -6.97
C THR A 211 19.68 -37.01 -8.02
N LEU A 212 19.51 -35.76 -7.61
CA LEU A 212 18.97 -34.67 -8.39
C LEU A 212 20.09 -33.67 -8.74
N PRO A 213 20.49 -33.57 -10.02
CA PRO A 213 21.47 -32.57 -10.43
C PRO A 213 20.90 -31.15 -10.31
N GLY A 214 21.76 -30.19 -9.96
CA GLY A 214 21.48 -28.77 -10.15
C GLY A 214 21.24 -28.43 -11.63
N HIS A 215 20.66 -27.27 -11.90
CA HIS A 215 20.39 -26.80 -13.26
C HIS A 215 21.66 -26.77 -14.12
N ASP A 216 22.77 -26.34 -13.55
CA ASP A 216 24.08 -26.28 -14.23
C ASP A 216 24.80 -27.65 -14.29
N ARG A 217 24.26 -28.67 -13.61
CA ARG A 217 24.84 -30.00 -13.40
C ARG A 217 26.24 -30.00 -12.77
N ALA A 218 26.69 -28.87 -12.23
CA ALA A 218 27.97 -28.77 -11.53
C ALA A 218 27.90 -29.44 -10.15
N GLN A 219 26.73 -29.39 -9.52
CA GLN A 219 26.44 -30.02 -8.24
C GLN A 219 25.27 -31.00 -8.37
N SER A 220 25.23 -31.98 -7.47
CA SER A 220 24.14 -32.96 -7.39
C SER A 220 23.74 -33.16 -5.94
N TYR A 221 22.45 -33.35 -5.71
CA TYR A 221 21.85 -33.40 -4.40
C TYR A 221 21.12 -34.72 -4.20
N ASP A 222 21.25 -35.33 -3.03
CA ASP A 222 20.40 -36.46 -2.68
C ASP A 222 19.02 -35.94 -2.27
N ALA A 223 18.01 -36.25 -3.08
CA ALA A 223 16.69 -35.68 -2.96
C ALA A 223 15.61 -36.77 -2.85
N ARG A 224 14.56 -36.46 -2.11
CA ARG A 224 13.33 -37.26 -2.01
C ARG A 224 12.14 -36.42 -2.45
N LEU A 225 11.38 -36.91 -3.40
CA LEU A 225 10.15 -36.28 -3.88
C LEU A 225 8.95 -37.00 -3.26
N ARG A 226 8.08 -36.24 -2.59
CA ARG A 226 6.87 -36.75 -1.95
C ARG A 226 5.62 -36.09 -2.56
N PRO A 227 4.63 -36.87 -3.04
CA PRO A 227 3.40 -36.29 -3.57
C PRO A 227 2.55 -35.69 -2.45
N MET A 228 1.71 -34.71 -2.80
CA MET A 228 0.78 -34.07 -1.88
C MET A 228 -0.68 -34.27 -2.27
N ASP A 229 -1.52 -34.33 -1.24
CA ASP A 229 -2.98 -34.31 -1.39
C ASP A 229 -3.39 -32.91 -1.88
N GLY A 230 -4.13 -32.83 -2.99
CA GLY A 230 -4.51 -31.56 -3.63
C GLY A 230 -3.62 -31.12 -4.79
N GLY A 231 -2.57 -31.89 -5.12
CA GLY A 231 -1.66 -31.60 -6.24
C GLY A 231 -0.36 -30.93 -5.79
N GLY A 232 0.65 -30.96 -6.66
CA GLY A 232 2.02 -30.56 -6.31
C GLY A 232 2.81 -31.66 -5.58
N TYR A 233 3.97 -31.31 -5.06
CA TYR A 233 4.88 -32.22 -4.37
C TYR A 233 5.90 -31.46 -3.51
N ILE A 234 6.50 -32.18 -2.56
CA ILE A 234 7.59 -31.68 -1.71
C ILE A 234 8.89 -32.29 -2.21
N ILE A 235 9.93 -31.47 -2.33
CA ILE A 235 11.31 -31.90 -2.52
C ILE A 235 12.01 -31.75 -1.17
N LEU A 236 12.55 -32.85 -0.67
CA LEU A 236 13.38 -32.92 0.52
C LEU A 236 14.82 -33.17 0.06
N VAL A 237 15.70 -32.19 0.24
CA VAL A 237 17.11 -32.31 -0.12
C VAL A 237 17.92 -32.57 1.16
N ASP A 238 18.77 -33.60 1.12
CA ASP A 238 19.74 -33.83 2.18
C ASP A 238 20.80 -32.72 2.14
N ALA A 239 20.80 -31.88 3.17
CA ALA A 239 21.67 -30.72 3.29
C ALA A 239 22.94 -31.01 4.11
N ALA A 240 23.21 -32.27 4.49
CA ALA A 240 24.32 -32.65 5.37
C ALA A 240 25.72 -32.26 4.86
N HIS A 241 25.86 -31.91 3.58
CA HIS A 241 27.12 -31.50 2.95
C HIS A 241 27.23 -29.98 2.71
N LEU A 242 26.25 -29.18 3.15
CA LEU A 242 26.33 -27.72 3.05
C LEU A 242 27.13 -27.18 4.25
N ASP A 243 28.31 -26.62 4.00
CA ASP A 243 29.12 -25.90 4.99
C ASP A 243 28.39 -24.59 5.37
N LEU A 244 27.50 -24.65 6.35
CA LEU A 244 26.64 -23.54 6.75
C LEU A 244 27.02 -22.97 8.13
N PRO A 245 27.04 -21.63 8.30
CA PRO A 245 27.21 -21.00 9.60
C PRO A 245 26.06 -21.38 10.55
N PRO A 246 26.35 -21.80 11.80
CA PRO A 246 25.32 -22.27 12.73
C PRO A 246 24.27 -21.22 13.12
N ASP A 247 24.61 -19.93 13.09
CA ASP A 247 23.77 -18.82 13.58
C ASP A 247 23.01 -18.02 12.50
N ALA A 248 23.02 -18.46 11.23
CA ALA A 248 22.25 -17.77 10.20
C ALA A 248 20.74 -17.88 10.47
N ALA A 249 20.01 -16.75 10.40
CA ALA A 249 18.55 -16.76 10.50
C ALA A 249 17.95 -17.58 9.35
N ARG A 250 17.07 -18.55 9.68
CA ARG A 250 16.47 -19.49 8.72
C ARG A 250 14.96 -19.24 8.61
N PRO A 251 14.51 -18.09 8.06
CA PRO A 251 13.10 -17.81 7.92
C PRO A 251 12.46 -18.75 6.89
N LEU A 252 11.21 -19.14 7.15
CA LEU A 252 10.38 -19.87 6.21
C LEU A 252 9.74 -18.89 5.23
N THR A 253 10.02 -19.02 3.94
CA THR A 253 9.45 -18.17 2.89
C THR A 253 8.38 -18.94 2.14
N TYR A 254 7.17 -18.37 2.02
CA TYR A 254 6.04 -19.04 1.39
C TYR A 254 4.97 -18.09 0.88
N ASP A 255 4.23 -18.55 -0.12
CA ASP A 255 2.93 -18.02 -0.50
C ASP A 255 2.03 -19.17 -1.02
N PHE A 256 1.14 -19.67 -0.16
CA PHE A 256 0.26 -20.78 -0.51
C PHE A 256 -0.80 -20.44 -1.57
N ALA A 257 -1.05 -19.16 -1.86
CA ALA A 257 -1.94 -18.77 -2.96
C ALA A 257 -1.38 -19.24 -4.33
N LEU A 258 -0.07 -19.52 -4.40
CA LEU A 258 0.59 -20.06 -5.58
C LEU A 258 0.26 -21.54 -5.86
N LEU A 259 -0.29 -22.30 -4.91
CA LEU A 259 -0.61 -23.73 -5.11
C LEU A 259 -1.64 -23.93 -6.22
N ASP A 260 -2.64 -23.05 -6.26
CA ASP A 260 -3.77 -23.10 -7.18
C ASP A 260 -3.59 -22.15 -8.38
N GLN A 261 -2.48 -21.40 -8.43
CA GLN A 261 -2.20 -20.45 -9.49
C GLN A 261 -1.68 -21.17 -10.73
N ALA A 262 -2.49 -21.14 -11.79
CA ALA A 262 -2.06 -21.59 -13.11
C ALA A 262 -1.13 -20.57 -13.77
N PRO A 263 -0.14 -21.01 -14.56
CA PRO A 263 0.62 -20.12 -15.43
C PRO A 263 -0.34 -19.38 -16.37
N GLY A 264 -0.22 -18.05 -16.43
CA GLY A 264 -1.07 -17.20 -17.24
C GLY A 264 -0.28 -16.07 -17.89
N ALA A 265 -0.84 -15.47 -18.94
CA ALA A 265 -0.27 -14.27 -19.54
C ALA A 265 -0.29 -13.13 -18.50
N LEU A 266 0.86 -12.48 -18.30
CA LEU A 266 1.01 -11.42 -17.29
C LEU A 266 0.01 -10.27 -17.52
N ASP A 267 -0.28 -9.95 -18.78
CA ASP A 267 -1.08 -8.78 -19.17
C ASP A 267 -2.52 -8.82 -18.60
N ALA A 268 -3.16 -9.99 -18.60
CA ALA A 268 -4.54 -10.16 -18.15
C ALA A 268 -4.66 -10.54 -16.66
N MET A 269 -3.54 -10.69 -15.96
CA MET A 269 -3.55 -11.12 -14.56
C MET A 269 -3.91 -9.94 -13.64
N PRO A 270 -4.68 -10.17 -12.56
CA PRO A 270 -4.96 -9.14 -11.57
C PRO A 270 -3.68 -8.58 -10.96
N LEU A 271 -3.62 -7.27 -10.73
CA LEU A 271 -2.43 -6.59 -10.20
C LEU A 271 -1.94 -7.20 -8.89
N GLY A 272 -2.86 -7.50 -7.97
CA GLY A 272 -2.56 -8.17 -6.70
C GLY A 272 -2.12 -9.64 -6.81
N ARG A 273 -2.12 -10.26 -7.99
CA ARG A 273 -1.65 -11.65 -8.22
C ARG A 273 -0.36 -11.76 -9.03
N LEU A 274 0.18 -10.62 -9.46
CA LEU A 274 1.39 -10.57 -10.25
C LEU A 274 2.64 -10.71 -9.38
N THR A 275 3.71 -11.14 -10.04
CA THR A 275 5.07 -11.05 -9.54
C THR A 275 5.73 -9.81 -10.14
N TYR A 276 6.35 -9.00 -9.28
CA TYR A 276 7.10 -7.82 -9.68
C TYR A 276 8.54 -7.94 -9.23
N THR A 277 9.48 -7.47 -10.05
CA THR A 277 10.87 -7.25 -9.66
C THR A 277 11.12 -5.75 -9.69
N VAL A 278 11.29 -5.17 -8.51
CA VAL A 278 11.56 -3.75 -8.35
C VAL A 278 13.06 -3.54 -8.46
N LEU A 279 13.49 -2.70 -9.40
CA LEU A 279 14.89 -2.45 -9.76
C LEU A 279 15.26 -1.01 -9.42
N ASP A 280 16.51 -0.84 -8.98
CA ASP A 280 17.23 0.41 -8.99
C ASP A 280 18.70 0.17 -9.36
N THR A 281 19.35 1.15 -9.98
CA THR A 281 20.78 1.08 -10.35
C THR A 281 21.55 2.32 -9.94
N GLU A 282 22.76 2.08 -9.40
CA GLU A 282 23.73 3.14 -9.19
C GLU A 282 24.73 3.16 -10.33
N THR A 283 25.18 4.36 -10.72
CA THR A 283 25.93 4.55 -11.97
C THR A 283 27.09 5.53 -11.80
N THR A 284 28.05 5.48 -12.71
CA THR A 284 29.15 6.45 -12.75
C THR A 284 28.69 7.86 -13.15
N GLY A 285 27.44 8.03 -13.59
CA GLY A 285 26.87 9.31 -14.04
C GLY A 285 25.52 9.12 -14.73
N LEU A 286 24.88 10.22 -15.13
CA LEU A 286 23.48 10.23 -15.55
C LEU A 286 23.24 9.96 -17.04
N LEU A 287 24.28 9.61 -17.83
CA LEU A 287 24.16 9.46 -19.27
C LEU A 287 24.32 7.99 -19.69
N PRO A 288 23.23 7.24 -19.98
CA PRO A 288 23.30 5.82 -20.35
C PRO A 288 24.17 5.49 -21.56
N HIS A 289 24.49 6.46 -22.42
CA HIS A 289 25.36 6.27 -23.58
C HIS A 289 26.85 6.49 -23.27
N LYS A 290 27.20 7.03 -22.10
CA LYS A 290 28.58 7.36 -21.69
C LYS A 290 29.00 6.73 -20.36
N ASP A 291 28.08 6.62 -19.41
CA ASP A 291 28.35 6.16 -18.05
C ASP A 291 28.13 4.65 -17.91
N GLU A 292 28.48 4.07 -16.77
CA GLU A 292 28.37 2.63 -16.51
C GLU A 292 27.67 2.35 -15.17
N ILE A 293 27.05 1.17 -15.05
CA ILE A 293 26.44 0.70 -13.80
C ILE A 293 27.55 0.27 -12.81
N VAL A 294 27.40 0.65 -11.55
CA VAL A 294 28.28 0.26 -10.43
C VAL A 294 27.58 -0.60 -9.38
N GLN A 295 26.24 -0.58 -9.33
CA GLN A 295 25.46 -1.45 -8.45
C GLN A 295 24.08 -1.72 -9.07
N ILE A 296 23.58 -2.94 -8.88
CA ILE A 296 22.20 -3.34 -9.19
C ILE A 296 21.53 -3.76 -7.89
N GLY A 297 20.45 -3.07 -7.54
CA GLY A 297 19.60 -3.38 -6.40
C GLY A 297 18.25 -3.87 -6.89
N ALA A 298 17.77 -4.98 -6.36
CA ALA A 298 16.42 -5.43 -6.70
C ALA A 298 15.74 -6.18 -5.55
N VAL A 299 14.41 -6.08 -5.48
CA VAL A 299 13.57 -6.84 -4.55
C VAL A 299 12.35 -7.39 -5.27
N ARG A 300 11.81 -8.51 -4.81
CA ARG A 300 10.61 -9.12 -5.40
C ARG A 300 9.35 -8.85 -4.59
N ILE A 301 8.25 -8.61 -5.30
CA ILE A 301 6.90 -8.58 -4.77
C ILE A 301 6.14 -9.73 -5.39
N VAL A 302 5.54 -10.59 -4.57
CA VAL A 302 4.68 -11.70 -5.01
C VAL A 302 3.31 -11.51 -4.35
N ASN A 303 2.25 -11.55 -5.16
CA ASN A 303 0.87 -11.35 -4.72
C ASN A 303 0.69 -10.10 -3.83
N GLY A 304 1.28 -8.98 -4.24
CA GLY A 304 1.22 -7.70 -3.53
C GLY A 304 2.08 -7.61 -2.26
N ARG A 305 2.91 -8.62 -1.96
CA ARG A 305 3.77 -8.64 -0.77
C ARG A 305 5.25 -8.68 -1.15
N ILE A 306 6.05 -7.81 -0.55
CA ILE A 306 7.52 -7.89 -0.63
C ILE A 306 7.94 -9.22 0.00
N VAL A 307 8.72 -10.03 -0.72
CA VAL A 307 9.17 -11.33 -0.23
C VAL A 307 10.51 -11.17 0.50
N PRO A 308 10.56 -11.40 1.83
CA PRO A 308 11.81 -11.29 2.57
C PRO A 308 12.84 -12.30 2.04
N GLY A 309 14.07 -11.84 1.81
CA GLY A 309 15.17 -12.67 1.32
C GLY A 309 15.30 -12.72 -0.20
N GLU A 310 14.24 -12.42 -0.96
CA GLU A 310 14.30 -12.33 -2.42
C GLU A 310 14.79 -10.95 -2.86
N ARG A 311 16.09 -10.73 -2.68
CA ARG A 311 16.76 -9.48 -3.00
C ARG A 311 18.08 -9.71 -3.70
N MET A 312 18.43 -8.78 -4.57
CA MET A 312 19.73 -8.69 -5.22
C MET A 312 20.42 -7.40 -4.77
N ASP A 313 21.65 -7.53 -4.28
CA ASP A 313 22.55 -6.41 -4.00
C ASP A 313 23.90 -6.72 -4.65
N GLN A 314 24.03 -6.34 -5.92
CA GLN A 314 25.14 -6.75 -6.77
C GLN A 314 25.97 -5.53 -7.16
N LEU A 315 27.15 -5.41 -6.57
CA LEU A 315 28.19 -4.51 -7.09
C LEU A 315 28.60 -4.94 -8.50
N VAL A 316 28.93 -3.97 -9.33
CA VAL A 316 29.31 -4.17 -10.73
C VAL A 316 30.61 -3.43 -10.98
N ASN A 317 31.59 -4.11 -11.58
CA ASN A 317 32.81 -3.46 -12.04
C ASN A 317 32.51 -2.68 -13.34
N PRO A 318 32.55 -1.34 -13.32
CA PRO A 318 32.23 -0.53 -14.49
C PRO A 318 33.36 -0.53 -15.55
N GLY A 319 34.52 -1.12 -15.24
CA GLY A 319 35.69 -1.13 -16.14
C GLY A 319 36.37 0.23 -16.31
N ARG A 320 36.03 1.20 -15.44
CA ARG A 320 36.53 2.58 -15.45
C ARG A 320 36.54 3.17 -14.04
N PRO A 321 37.31 4.24 -13.77
CA PRO A 321 37.24 4.94 -12.50
C PRO A 321 35.85 5.54 -12.25
N ILE A 322 35.34 5.38 -11.03
CA ILE A 322 34.08 5.99 -10.59
C ILE A 322 34.34 7.48 -10.26
N PRO A 323 33.58 8.43 -10.85
CA PRO A 323 33.74 9.84 -10.53
C PRO A 323 33.47 10.13 -9.04
N PRO A 324 34.29 10.96 -8.36
CA PRO A 324 34.10 11.28 -6.94
C PRO A 324 32.73 11.89 -6.61
N ALA A 325 32.12 12.59 -7.57
CA ALA A 325 30.78 13.16 -7.40
C ALA A 325 29.71 12.06 -7.25
N SER A 326 29.80 10.97 -8.02
CA SER A 326 28.87 9.84 -7.95
C SER A 326 29.10 9.03 -6.68
N SER A 327 30.36 8.71 -6.35
CA SER A 327 30.71 8.04 -5.08
C SER A 327 30.26 8.82 -3.84
N LYS A 328 30.20 10.15 -3.89
CA LYS A 328 29.69 10.97 -2.79
C LYS A 328 28.18 10.79 -2.57
N VAL A 329 27.43 10.44 -3.62
CA VAL A 329 25.99 10.18 -3.55
C VAL A 329 25.75 8.76 -3.05
N HIS A 330 26.27 7.76 -3.77
CA HIS A 330 25.89 6.36 -3.55
C HIS A 330 26.87 5.54 -2.71
N GLY A 331 28.00 6.13 -2.29
CA GLY A 331 29.00 5.48 -1.43
C GLY A 331 29.89 4.41 -2.08
N VAL A 332 29.49 3.83 -3.22
CA VAL A 332 30.32 2.87 -3.97
C VAL A 332 31.65 3.48 -4.43
N THR A 333 32.75 2.78 -4.12
CA THR A 333 34.14 3.17 -4.45
C THR A 333 34.79 2.18 -5.42
N ASP A 334 35.85 2.61 -6.11
CA ASP A 334 36.64 1.73 -7.01
C ASP A 334 37.15 0.47 -6.29
N ALA A 335 37.50 0.58 -5.00
CA ALA A 335 37.97 -0.54 -4.19
C ALA A 335 36.89 -1.60 -3.97
N MET A 336 35.62 -1.18 -3.80
CA MET A 336 34.49 -2.10 -3.61
C MET A 336 34.19 -2.91 -4.87
N VAL A 337 34.34 -2.30 -6.05
CA VAL A 337 33.98 -2.92 -7.34
C VAL A 337 35.14 -3.64 -8.03
N ALA A 338 36.37 -3.54 -7.53
CA ALA A 338 37.55 -4.10 -8.18
C ALA A 338 37.43 -5.61 -8.46
N GLY A 339 36.87 -6.38 -7.53
CA GLY A 339 36.62 -7.82 -7.68
C GLY A 339 35.20 -8.18 -8.10
N ALA A 340 34.34 -7.18 -8.34
CA ALA A 340 32.95 -7.41 -8.71
C ALA A 340 32.82 -7.89 -10.17
N PRO A 341 31.75 -8.64 -10.51
CA PRO A 341 31.50 -9.03 -11.88
C PRO A 341 31.28 -7.82 -12.79
N GLY A 342 31.66 -7.96 -14.06
CA GLY A 342 31.31 -6.96 -15.07
C GLY A 342 29.82 -7.00 -15.42
N ILE A 343 29.33 -5.94 -16.08
CA ILE A 343 27.92 -5.76 -16.41
C ILE A 343 27.28 -6.92 -17.21
N ALA A 344 28.06 -7.63 -18.03
CA ALA A 344 27.54 -8.77 -18.79
C ALA A 344 27.08 -9.92 -17.89
N GLU A 345 27.82 -10.19 -16.81
CA GLU A 345 27.46 -11.23 -15.85
C GLU A 345 26.42 -10.74 -14.85
N ALA A 346 26.63 -9.56 -14.25
CA ALA A 346 25.68 -8.98 -13.31
C ALA A 346 24.29 -8.79 -13.94
N GLY A 347 24.24 -8.30 -15.18
CA GLY A 347 22.99 -8.15 -15.93
C GLY A 347 22.30 -9.46 -16.28
N ARG A 348 23.05 -10.53 -16.59
CA ARG A 348 22.47 -11.88 -16.76
C ARG A 348 21.85 -12.40 -15.47
N ARG A 349 22.54 -12.21 -14.34
CA ARG A 349 22.02 -12.58 -13.03
C ARG A 349 20.72 -11.83 -12.74
N PHE A 350 20.69 -10.52 -12.98
CA PHE A 350 19.47 -9.71 -12.81
C PHE A 350 18.35 -10.14 -13.77
N HIS A 351 18.65 -10.41 -15.04
CA HIS A 351 17.67 -10.91 -16.01
C HIS A 351 17.03 -12.23 -15.55
N THR A 352 17.83 -13.19 -15.07
CA THR A 352 17.32 -14.43 -14.49
C THR A 352 16.49 -14.17 -13.24
N PHE A 353 16.93 -13.25 -12.36
CA PHE A 353 16.18 -12.88 -11.16
C PHE A 353 14.80 -12.27 -11.49
N ALA A 354 14.73 -11.46 -12.55
CA ALA A 354 13.52 -10.79 -13.02
C ALA A 354 12.61 -11.66 -13.90
N ARG A 355 13.03 -12.89 -14.26
CA ARG A 355 12.26 -13.79 -15.12
C ARG A 355 10.83 -14.00 -14.59
N ASP A 356 9.87 -14.01 -15.50
CA ASP A 356 8.43 -14.21 -15.27
C ASP A 356 7.81 -13.17 -14.31
N SER A 357 8.37 -11.95 -14.30
CA SER A 357 7.86 -10.83 -13.51
C SER A 357 7.76 -9.54 -14.33
N VAL A 358 6.98 -8.60 -13.80
CA VAL A 358 6.94 -7.22 -14.29
C VAL A 358 8.08 -6.44 -13.63
N ILE A 359 8.91 -5.77 -14.43
CA ILE A 359 9.96 -4.90 -13.89
C ILE A 359 9.32 -3.59 -13.46
N VAL A 360 9.64 -3.13 -12.25
CA VAL A 360 9.19 -1.84 -11.72
C VAL A 360 10.42 -1.03 -11.35
N ALA A 361 10.48 0.24 -11.72
CA ALA A 361 11.56 1.13 -11.30
C ALA A 361 11.04 2.56 -11.11
N HIS A 362 11.81 3.40 -10.43
CA HIS A 362 11.53 4.81 -10.30
C HIS A 362 12.27 5.58 -11.39
N ASN A 363 11.54 6.12 -12.38
CA ASN A 363 12.12 6.57 -13.65
C ASN A 363 12.72 5.41 -14.46
N ALA A 364 11.94 4.34 -14.63
CA ALA A 364 12.34 3.10 -15.30
C ALA A 364 13.09 3.26 -16.65
N PRO A 365 12.79 4.26 -17.51
CA PRO A 365 13.57 4.49 -18.73
C PRO A 365 15.08 4.66 -18.48
N PHE A 366 15.48 5.21 -17.34
CA PHE A 366 16.88 5.41 -16.98
C PHE A 366 17.61 4.06 -16.79
N ASP A 367 17.17 3.24 -15.83
CA ASP A 367 17.79 1.93 -15.53
C ASP A 367 17.76 1.01 -16.75
N MET A 368 16.62 0.97 -17.43
CA MET A 368 16.43 0.11 -18.59
C MET A 368 17.32 0.54 -19.77
N ALA A 369 17.61 1.84 -19.95
CA ALA A 369 18.54 2.28 -20.98
C ALA A 369 19.96 1.72 -20.77
N PHE A 370 20.46 1.67 -19.53
CA PHE A 370 21.75 1.05 -19.23
C PHE A 370 21.74 -0.46 -19.50
N LEU A 371 20.68 -1.16 -19.08
CA LEU A 371 20.55 -2.61 -19.27
C LEU A 371 20.39 -2.99 -20.74
N HIS A 372 19.56 -2.26 -21.50
CA HIS A 372 19.35 -2.49 -22.92
C HIS A 372 20.62 -2.26 -23.74
N ARG A 373 21.44 -1.26 -23.41
CA ARG A 373 22.73 -1.01 -24.08
C ARG A 373 23.64 -2.24 -24.06
N HIS A 374 23.60 -3.01 -22.97
CA HIS A 374 24.45 -4.17 -22.78
C HIS A 374 23.77 -5.51 -23.14
N LYS A 375 22.54 -5.50 -23.69
CA LYS A 375 21.77 -6.73 -23.96
C LYS A 375 22.52 -7.77 -24.80
N THR A 376 23.25 -7.33 -25.82
CA THR A 376 24.05 -8.22 -26.68
C THR A 376 25.23 -8.85 -25.93
N ARG A 377 25.88 -8.09 -25.04
CA ARG A 377 26.98 -8.60 -24.20
C ARG A 377 26.47 -9.57 -23.13
N MET A 378 25.28 -9.31 -22.62
CA MET A 378 24.59 -10.20 -21.68
C MET A 378 24.08 -11.46 -22.38
N GLY A 379 23.74 -11.39 -23.67
CA GLY A 379 23.14 -12.50 -24.42
C GLY A 379 21.68 -12.73 -24.03
N VAL A 380 20.96 -11.65 -23.72
CA VAL A 380 19.57 -11.70 -23.24
C VAL A 380 18.67 -10.83 -24.10
N GLU A 381 17.40 -11.21 -24.19
CA GLU A 381 16.34 -10.34 -24.71
C GLU A 381 15.45 -9.88 -23.56
N TRP A 382 15.13 -8.59 -23.56
CA TRP A 382 14.31 -7.96 -22.53
C TRP A 382 12.86 -7.96 -22.98
N THR A 383 12.12 -8.99 -22.59
CA THR A 383 10.69 -9.16 -22.91
C THR A 383 9.76 -8.83 -21.74
N HIS A 384 10.34 -8.40 -20.61
CA HIS A 384 9.58 -8.07 -19.41
C HIS A 384 8.69 -6.85 -19.65
N PRO A 385 7.42 -6.87 -19.20
CA PRO A 385 6.66 -5.64 -19.04
C PRO A 385 7.35 -4.72 -18.03
N ILE A 386 7.30 -3.41 -18.27
CA ILE A 386 7.96 -2.41 -17.44
C ILE A 386 6.93 -1.40 -16.94
N LEU A 387 6.96 -1.12 -15.64
CA LEU A 387 6.19 -0.06 -15.01
C LEU A 387 7.12 0.99 -14.40
N ASP A 388 6.78 2.25 -14.62
CA ASP A 388 7.49 3.39 -14.05
C ASP A 388 6.66 4.03 -12.94
N THR A 389 7.18 4.04 -11.72
CA THR A 389 6.48 4.62 -10.58
C THR A 389 6.30 6.14 -10.70
N VAL A 390 7.10 6.84 -11.50
CA VAL A 390 6.89 8.27 -11.83
C VAL A 390 5.59 8.44 -12.62
N LEU A 391 5.41 7.65 -13.69
CA LEU A 391 4.18 7.68 -14.49
C LEU A 391 2.96 7.24 -13.67
N LEU A 392 3.09 6.17 -12.90
CA LEU A 392 2.01 5.73 -12.01
C LEU A 392 1.66 6.80 -10.98
N SER A 393 2.66 7.53 -10.47
CA SER A 393 2.44 8.64 -9.56
C SER A 393 1.73 9.81 -10.24
N ALA A 394 2.04 10.11 -11.51
CA ALA A 394 1.36 11.14 -12.27
C ALA A 394 -0.11 10.75 -12.54
N VAL A 395 -0.37 9.48 -12.86
CA VAL A 395 -1.73 8.95 -12.99
C VAL A 395 -2.46 9.12 -11.67
N LEU A 396 -1.92 8.63 -10.55
CA LEU A 396 -2.60 8.63 -9.25
C LEU A 396 -2.74 10.01 -8.60
N PHE A 397 -1.70 10.85 -8.63
CA PHE A 397 -1.67 12.10 -7.87
C PHE A 397 -1.76 13.35 -8.74
N GLY A 398 -1.71 13.21 -10.07
CA GLY A 398 -1.74 14.29 -11.05
C GLY A 398 -0.33 14.72 -11.47
N ALA A 399 -0.17 15.05 -12.76
CA ALA A 399 1.13 15.35 -13.38
C ALA A 399 1.82 16.64 -12.89
N SER A 400 1.10 17.53 -12.20
CA SER A 400 1.66 18.76 -11.63
C SER A 400 2.35 18.57 -10.28
N GLN A 401 2.27 17.37 -9.71
CA GLN A 401 2.88 17.06 -8.42
C GLN A 401 4.38 16.78 -8.55
N THR A 402 5.10 16.85 -7.43
CA THR A 402 6.47 16.34 -7.37
C THR A 402 6.45 14.82 -7.31
N HIS A 403 7.21 14.20 -8.20
CA HIS A 403 7.24 12.75 -8.46
C HIS A 403 8.60 12.11 -8.18
N THR A 404 9.51 12.77 -7.45
CA THR A 404 10.75 12.16 -6.96
C THR A 404 10.45 11.05 -5.95
N LEU A 405 11.34 10.08 -5.80
CA LEU A 405 11.19 8.98 -4.82
C LEU A 405 10.95 9.52 -3.41
N ASP A 406 11.73 10.51 -2.96
CA ASP A 406 11.54 11.16 -1.65
C ASP A 406 10.11 11.70 -1.46
N ALA A 407 9.61 12.45 -2.44
CA ALA A 407 8.25 12.99 -2.41
C ALA A 407 7.18 11.90 -2.37
N LEU A 408 7.41 10.74 -3.00
CA LEU A 408 6.51 9.59 -2.90
C LEU A 408 6.60 8.91 -1.54
N CYS A 409 7.81 8.74 -1.01
CA CYS A 409 8.01 8.19 0.31
C CYS A 409 7.33 9.05 1.38
N ASP A 410 7.49 10.37 1.32
CA ASP A 410 6.81 11.32 2.21
C ASP A 410 5.29 11.24 2.07
N ARG A 411 4.78 11.32 0.82
CA ARG A 411 3.33 11.30 0.53
C ARG A 411 2.67 10.01 1.00
N LEU A 412 3.37 8.89 0.87
CA LEU A 412 2.84 7.57 1.18
C LEU A 412 3.29 7.06 2.54
N ALA A 413 3.99 7.87 3.37
CA ALA A 413 4.50 7.47 4.68
C ALA A 413 5.40 6.21 4.66
N VAL A 414 6.30 6.13 3.69
CA VAL A 414 7.38 5.13 3.58
C VAL A 414 8.66 5.76 4.14
N THR A 415 9.36 5.04 5.01
CA THR A 415 10.60 5.53 5.64
C THR A 415 11.80 4.76 5.10
N ILE A 416 12.77 5.48 4.53
CA ILE A 416 14.05 4.90 4.11
C ILE A 416 15.07 5.12 5.24
N PRO A 417 15.67 4.06 5.81
CA PRO A 417 16.76 4.23 6.76
C PRO A 417 17.89 5.06 6.13
N PRO A 418 18.43 6.09 6.81
CA PRO A 418 19.43 6.98 6.23
C PRO A 418 20.68 6.27 5.69
N ASN A 419 21.03 5.11 6.26
CA ASN A 419 22.17 4.29 5.86
C ASN A 419 21.92 3.41 4.62
N LEU A 420 20.66 3.25 4.20
CA LEU A 420 20.28 2.53 2.99
C LEU A 420 19.92 3.48 1.84
N ARG A 421 19.71 4.76 2.13
CA ARG A 421 19.39 5.77 1.12
C ARG A 421 20.56 5.96 0.14
N HIS A 422 20.24 6.11 -1.14
CA HIS A 422 21.24 6.19 -2.22
C HIS A 422 22.11 4.94 -2.27
N THR A 423 21.53 3.79 -1.93
CA THR A 423 22.09 2.50 -2.29
C THR A 423 21.08 1.86 -3.21
N ALA A 424 21.55 1.13 -4.23
CA ALA A 424 20.62 0.52 -5.18
C ALA A 424 19.59 -0.38 -4.48
N LEU A 425 20.01 -1.16 -3.48
CA LEU A 425 19.09 -2.02 -2.73
C LEU A 425 18.09 -1.20 -1.90
N GLY A 426 18.54 -0.14 -1.23
CA GLY A 426 17.66 0.68 -0.39
C GLY A 426 16.61 1.44 -1.19
N ASP A 427 17.00 2.01 -2.33
CA ASP A 427 16.10 2.77 -3.20
C ASP A 427 15.13 1.81 -3.94
N ALA A 428 15.58 0.60 -4.34
CA ALA A 428 14.69 -0.46 -4.83
C ALA A 428 13.66 -0.90 -3.77
N GLN A 429 14.08 -1.04 -2.50
CA GLN A 429 13.18 -1.41 -1.41
C GLN A 429 12.15 -0.31 -1.10
N ALA A 430 12.58 0.95 -1.08
CA ALA A 430 11.70 2.09 -0.93
C ALA A 430 10.68 2.18 -2.08
N THR A 431 11.14 1.98 -3.31
CA THR A 431 10.30 1.93 -4.50
C THR A 431 9.28 0.78 -4.41
N ALA A 432 9.67 -0.38 -3.86
CA ALA A 432 8.78 -1.51 -3.67
C ALA A 432 7.66 -1.23 -2.65
N GLU A 433 8.00 -0.56 -1.54
CA GLU A 433 7.01 -0.14 -0.54
C GLU A 433 6.06 0.93 -1.09
N VAL A 434 6.59 1.92 -1.82
CA VAL A 434 5.81 2.93 -2.52
C VAL A 434 4.85 2.27 -3.51
N PHE A 435 5.37 1.39 -4.38
CA PHE A 435 4.57 0.68 -5.38
C PHE A 435 3.50 -0.21 -4.72
N GLY A 436 3.84 -0.92 -3.65
CA GLY A 436 2.90 -1.72 -2.88
C GLY A 436 1.72 -0.90 -2.32
N ARG A 437 1.95 0.35 -1.91
CA ARG A 437 0.88 1.28 -1.48
C ARG A 437 0.09 1.84 -2.65
N MET A 438 0.66 1.92 -3.85
CA MET A 438 -0.01 2.39 -5.07
C MET A 438 -0.92 1.33 -5.70
N LEU A 439 -0.59 0.04 -5.58
CA LEU A 439 -1.40 -1.08 -6.11
C LEU A 439 -2.90 -0.99 -5.75
N PRO A 440 -3.32 -0.89 -4.47
CA PRO A 440 -4.74 -0.78 -4.14
C PRO A 440 -5.37 0.53 -4.63
N MET A 441 -4.57 1.59 -4.81
CA MET A 441 -5.07 2.87 -5.36
C MET A 441 -5.35 2.77 -6.87
N LEU A 442 -4.53 2.02 -7.61
CA LEU A 442 -4.75 1.72 -9.02
C LEU A 442 -6.03 0.89 -9.19
N GLU A 443 -6.19 -0.16 -8.38
CA GLU A 443 -7.39 -1.01 -8.38
C GLU A 443 -8.65 -0.20 -8.05
N ALA A 444 -8.58 0.71 -7.06
CA ALA A 444 -9.70 1.60 -6.71
C ALA A 444 -10.11 2.56 -7.84
N ARG A 445 -9.21 2.81 -8.80
CA ARG A 445 -9.50 3.59 -10.02
C ARG A 445 -9.98 2.74 -11.20
N GLY A 446 -10.21 1.45 -10.98
CA GLY A 446 -10.68 0.52 -12.01
C GLY A 446 -9.58 -0.08 -12.88
N MET A 447 -8.30 0.19 -12.58
CA MET A 447 -7.18 -0.51 -13.21
C MET A 447 -6.92 -1.80 -12.45
N THR A 448 -7.48 -2.90 -12.92
CA THR A 448 -7.47 -4.18 -12.18
C THR A 448 -6.45 -5.17 -12.72
N THR A 449 -6.00 -4.98 -13.96
CA THR A 449 -5.01 -5.82 -14.65
C THR A 449 -3.78 -5.03 -15.08
N LEU A 450 -2.70 -5.73 -15.45
CA LEU A 450 -1.51 -5.09 -16.00
C LEU A 450 -1.80 -4.35 -17.31
N GLU A 451 -2.65 -4.91 -18.16
CA GLU A 451 -3.07 -4.28 -19.42
C GLU A 451 -3.73 -2.92 -19.17
N ASP A 452 -4.62 -2.82 -18.18
CA ASP A 452 -5.28 -1.55 -17.81
C ASP A 452 -4.25 -0.48 -17.43
N VAL A 453 -3.28 -0.85 -16.59
CA VAL A 453 -2.22 0.06 -16.12
C VAL A 453 -1.31 0.49 -17.26
N LEU A 454 -0.92 -0.44 -18.14
CA LEU A 454 -0.08 -0.13 -19.31
C LEU A 454 -0.80 0.76 -20.32
N ALA A 455 -2.10 0.58 -20.50
CA ALA A 455 -2.91 1.45 -21.36
C ALA A 455 -2.98 2.88 -20.81
N GLU A 456 -3.22 3.04 -19.50
CA GLU A 456 -3.35 4.36 -18.88
C GLU A 456 -2.02 5.11 -18.80
N THR A 457 -0.93 4.41 -18.49
CA THR A 457 0.43 5.00 -18.48
C THR A 457 0.86 5.44 -19.87
N LYS A 458 0.53 4.71 -20.95
CA LYS A 458 0.79 5.15 -22.33
C LYS A 458 0.03 6.43 -22.69
N ARG A 459 -1.19 6.61 -22.19
CA ARG A 459 -1.98 7.83 -22.41
C ARG A 459 -1.34 9.03 -21.72
N HIS A 460 -0.84 8.86 -20.50
CA HIS A 460 -0.19 9.90 -19.71
C HIS A 460 1.26 10.19 -20.12
N GLY A 461 2.01 9.19 -20.59
CA GLY A 461 3.39 9.36 -21.05
C GLY A 461 3.49 10.36 -22.22
N ARG A 462 2.54 10.30 -23.17
CA ARG A 462 2.46 11.28 -24.27
C ARG A 462 2.25 12.72 -23.78
N LEU A 463 1.48 12.89 -22.70
CA LEU A 463 1.24 14.22 -22.11
C LEU A 463 2.48 14.79 -21.39
N ILE A 464 3.39 13.92 -20.92
CA ILE A 464 4.63 14.33 -20.25
C ILE A 464 5.74 14.61 -21.27
N GLU A 465 5.80 13.88 -22.38
CA GLU A 465 6.67 14.21 -23.52
C GLU A 465 6.33 15.58 -24.12
N ASP A 466 5.06 15.98 -24.13
CA ASP A 466 4.61 17.29 -24.61
C ASP A 466 4.90 18.46 -23.62
N LEU A 467 5.40 18.17 -22.41
CA LEU A 467 5.69 19.16 -21.34
C LEU A 467 7.19 19.40 -21.11
N ASN A 468 8.07 18.63 -21.75
CA ASN A 468 9.53 18.82 -21.77
C ASN A 468 10.00 19.27 -23.16
#